data_AF-A0A7W3THT7-F1
#
_entry.id   AF-A0A7W3THT7-F1
#
_cell.length_a   1.000
_cell.length_b   1.000
_cell.length_c   1.000
_cell.angle_alpha   90.00
_cell.angle_beta   90.00
_cell.angle_gamma   90.00
#
_symmetry.space_group_name_H-M   'P 1'
#
loop_
_entity.id
_entity.type
_entity.pdbx_description
1 polymer ?
#
loop_
_entity_poly.entity_id
_entity_poly.type
_entity_poly.pdbx_seq_one_letter_code
_entity_poly.pdbx_strand_id
1 'polypeptide(L)' 'MSSPAEGGDAGTPGPDWYPDPSIPGYIRYWNGTAWVPGSSRRRPEPGEPTPA' A
#
# COMPACT_ATOMS: atom_id res chain seq x y z
N MET A 1 -16.89 0.43 -11.87
CA MET A 1 -16.11 -0.78 -11.54
C MET A 1 -14.77 -0.67 -12.21
N SER A 2 -13.68 -0.73 -11.44
CA SER A 2 -12.31 -1.10 -11.85
C SER A 2 -11.36 -0.74 -10.71
N SER A 3 -11.42 -1.53 -9.65
CA SER A 3 -10.26 -1.76 -8.78
C SER A 3 -9.41 -2.78 -9.54
N PRO A 4 -8.18 -2.47 -9.97
CA PRO A 4 -7.34 -3.50 -10.53
C PRO A 4 -6.95 -4.46 -9.40
N ALA A 5 -7.13 -5.73 -9.71
CA ALA A 5 -6.40 -6.87 -9.19
C ALA A 5 -6.57 -7.15 -7.68
N GLU A 6 -7.46 -8.10 -7.40
CA GLU A 6 -6.99 -9.35 -6.79
C GLU A 6 -5.50 -9.54 -7.14
N GLY A 7 -4.64 -9.38 -6.15
CA GLY A 7 -3.29 -9.92 -6.20
C GLY A 7 -3.44 -11.43 -6.25
N GLY A 8 -3.77 -11.93 -7.43
CA GLY A 8 -3.79 -13.34 -7.76
C GLY A 8 -2.38 -13.88 -7.55
N ASP A 9 -2.32 -14.94 -6.74
CA ASP A 9 -1.33 -16.01 -6.86
C ASP A 9 0.14 -15.63 -6.65
N ALA A 10 0.41 -14.87 -5.58
CA ALA A 10 1.66 -14.97 -4.82
C ALA A 10 1.29 -14.66 -3.37
N GLY A 11 1.62 -15.57 -2.44
CA GLY A 11 1.15 -15.54 -1.05
C GLY A 11 0.96 -14.12 -0.50
N THR A 12 -0.20 -13.88 0.11
CA THR A 12 -0.62 -12.57 0.62
C THR A 12 0.56 -11.72 1.08
N PRO A 13 0.72 -10.49 0.55
CA PRO A 13 1.85 -9.64 0.90
C PRO A 13 2.05 -9.58 2.42
N GLY A 14 3.31 -9.64 2.86
CA GLY A 14 3.64 -9.41 4.26
C GLY A 14 3.24 -7.99 4.69
N PRO A 15 3.16 -7.72 6.00
CA PRO A 15 2.85 -6.39 6.50
C PRO A 15 3.87 -5.35 5.99
N ASP A 16 3.43 -4.41 5.15
CA ASP A 16 4.30 -3.39 4.53
C ASP A 16 3.50 -2.19 3.96
N TRP A 17 4.19 -1.24 3.34
CA TRP A 17 3.61 -0.05 2.71
C TRP A 17 3.47 -0.23 1.20
N TYR A 18 2.23 -0.20 0.71
CA TYR A 18 1.91 -0.43 -0.69
C TYR A 18 1.23 0.79 -1.32
N PRO A 19 1.29 0.94 -2.66
CA PRO A 19 0.57 2.00 -3.37
C PRO A 19 -0.93 1.97 -3.07
N ASP A 20 -1.51 3.13 -2.77
CA ASP A 20 -2.95 3.27 -2.60
C ASP A 20 -3.62 3.34 -3.99
N PRO A 21 -4.50 2.39 -4.35
CA PRO A 21 -5.14 2.38 -5.67
C PRO A 21 -6.25 3.43 -5.80
N SER A 22 -6.69 4.06 -4.70
CA SER A 22 -7.74 5.06 -4.68
C SER A 22 -7.20 6.48 -4.88
N ILE A 23 -5.96 6.74 -4.49
CA ILE A 23 -5.31 8.03 -4.54
C ILE A 23 -3.92 7.89 -5.20
N PRO A 24 -3.76 8.34 -6.46
CA PRO A 24 -2.47 8.31 -7.14
C PRO A 24 -1.38 9.03 -6.35
N GLY A 25 -0.22 8.38 -6.21
CA GLY A 25 0.92 8.94 -5.47
C GLY A 25 0.81 8.81 -3.94
N TYR A 26 -0.19 8.09 -3.42
CA TYR A 26 -0.27 7.75 -2.00
C TYR A 26 0.16 6.29 -1.78
N ILE A 27 0.53 6.01 -0.54
CA ILE A 27 0.78 4.67 -0.01
C ILE A 27 -0.15 4.44 1.18
N ARG A 28 -0.49 3.18 1.42
CA ARG A 28 -1.22 2.75 2.61
C ARG A 28 -0.61 1.49 3.18
N TYR A 29 -0.84 1.24 4.46
CA TYR A 29 -0.25 0.12 5.17
C TYR A 29 -1.15 -1.11 5.10
N TRP A 30 -0.54 -2.24 4.70
CA TRP A 30 -1.12 -3.57 4.80
C TRP A 30 -0.55 -4.24 6.04
N ASN A 31 -1.39 -4.87 6.86
CA ASN A 31 -0.95 -5.53 8.09
C ASN A 31 -0.74 -7.06 7.94
N GLY A 32 -0.81 -7.60 6.72
CA GLY A 32 -0.78 -9.04 6.46
C GLY A 32 -2.17 -9.68 6.30
N THR A 33 -3.23 -9.02 6.78
CA THR A 33 -4.62 -9.52 6.72
C THR A 33 -5.62 -8.50 6.18
N ALA A 34 -5.38 -7.22 6.41
CA ALA A 34 -6.23 -6.11 5.98
C ALA A 34 -5.43 -4.81 5.81
N TRP A 35 -6.02 -3.87 5.06
CA TRP A 35 -5.53 -2.50 4.95
C TRP A 35 -5.90 -1.71 6.20
N VAL A 36 -4.93 -1.02 6.80
CA VAL A 36 -5.18 -0.28 8.05
C VAL A 36 -5.91 1.04 7.75
N PRO A 37 -7.10 1.29 8.31
CA PRO A 37 -7.82 2.54 8.14
C PRO A 37 -7.00 3.75 8.63
N GLY A 38 -7.03 4.85 7.89
CA GLY A 38 -6.27 6.07 8.24
C GLY A 38 -4.76 5.97 8.01
N SER A 39 -4.24 4.85 7.50
CA SER A 39 -2.81 4.73 7.16
C SER A 39 -2.43 5.41 5.84
N SER A 40 -3.40 5.79 5.00
CA SER A 40 -3.12 6.39 3.69
C SER A 40 -2.35 7.71 3.85
N ARG A 41 -1.15 7.77 3.28
CA ARG A 41 -0.25 8.91 3.33
C ARG A 41 0.39 9.14 1.97
N ARG A 42 0.91 10.35 1.73
CA ARG A 42 1.66 10.61 0.50
C ARG A 42 2.84 9.67 0.42
N ARG A 43 3.07 9.12 -0.78
CA ARG A 43 4.27 8.35 -1.04
C ARG A 43 5.46 9.29 -0.81
N PRO A 44 6.40 8.94 0.07
CA PRO A 44 7.64 9.71 0.20
C PRO A 44 8.32 9.76 -1.17
N GLU A 45 8.93 10.90 -1.49
CA GLU A 45 9.62 11.06 -2.76
C GLU A 45 10.78 10.05 -2.82
N PRO A 46 11.06 9.41 -3.98
CA PRO A 46 12.19 8.50 -4.09
C PRO A 46 13.49 9.27 -3.83
N GLY A 47 13.97 9.21 -2.58
CA GLY A 47 15.05 10.05 -2.04
C GLY A 47 14.84 10.46 -0.58
N GLU A 48 13.60 10.44 -0.07
CA GLU A 48 13.33 10.58 1.36
C GLU A 48 13.60 9.26 2.11
N PRO A 49 14.25 9.30 3.28
CA PRO A 49 14.46 8.09 4.07
C PRO A 49 13.12 7.49 4.47
N THR A 50 12.81 6.30 3.96
CA THR A 50 11.77 5.46 4.57
C THR A 50 12.16 5.19 6.03
N PRO A 51 11.26 5.40 7.00
CA PRO A 51 11.57 5.12 8.40
C PRO A 51 11.99 3.65 8.53
N ALA A 52 13.09 3.43 9.25
CA ALA A 52 13.70 2.13 9.50
C ALA A 52 12.83 1.22 10.38
#